data_AF-A0A1W6DQP2-F1
#
_entry.id   AF-A0A1W6DQP2-F1
#
_cell.length_a   1.000
_cell.length_b   1.000
_cell.length_c   1.000
_cell.angle_alpha   90.00
_cell.angle_beta   90.00
_cell.angle_gamma   90.00
#
_symmetry.space_group_name_H-M   'P 1'
#
loop_
_entity.id
_entity.type
_entity.pdbx_description
1 polymer ?
#
loop_
_entity_poly.entity_id
_entity_poly.type
_entity_poly.pdbx_seq_one_letter_code
_entity_poly.pdbx_strand_id
1 'polypeptide(L)'
;MRVLLTGSAVPPPPDGAWPGRDVVPTAAGPSLADVASWWSAHGAVDTVPLAASGPALLDALAPVAPEVLAGVVPGPGGAEVPVAVRRRASSSREGAQARTVVVDVSQVPATGEAVVVDADGTPTTVPARSSTAVGHLLALAVDAARAGTDPGRVVLATGGSTSHDGGLGALLALAGEPPASGGAPDVTPAGLVDVVRAARAALGGSHLVAAVASDVPLLGLHGASATLDARGVDPLVAQHLERALGAVAHDVAAAVDRADAAGPGEHGIVGRDLLAGATAGRRLAGLPGAGSGGGLGFAVAALGGRLVPALRVVADDVGLDARLAAADVVVVLADELGAHELGEGTVREVAGRAARHALPVVVVARAVVAGRREQAAAGLSGAYAWGDGDPRDLVERVARTWSRG
;
A
#
# COMPACT_ATOMS: atom_id res chain seq x y z
N MET A 1 -31.51 -15.14 -5.77
CA MET A 1 -30.55 -14.46 -4.87
C MET A 1 -29.30 -14.08 -5.66
N ARG A 2 -28.85 -12.83 -5.53
CA ARG A 2 -27.60 -12.28 -6.07
C ARG A 2 -26.58 -12.20 -4.95
N VAL A 3 -25.42 -12.81 -5.15
CA VAL A 3 -24.35 -12.92 -4.16
C VAL A 3 -23.15 -12.16 -4.70
N LEU A 4 -22.66 -11.20 -3.92
CA LEU A 4 -21.37 -10.57 -4.20
C LEU A 4 -20.29 -11.33 -3.45
N LEU A 5 -19.38 -11.96 -4.17
CA LEU A 5 -18.23 -12.67 -3.62
C LEU A 5 -16.96 -11.84 -3.83
N THR A 6 -16.29 -11.52 -2.73
CA THR A 6 -15.05 -10.74 -2.72
C THR A 6 -14.07 -11.35 -1.71
N GLY A 7 -12.87 -10.82 -1.59
CA GLY A 7 -11.83 -11.36 -0.71
C GLY A 7 -10.44 -10.90 -1.10
N SER A 8 -9.51 -11.06 -0.16
CA SER A 8 -8.09 -10.84 -0.45
C SER A 8 -7.60 -12.00 -1.29
N ALA A 9 -7.02 -11.71 -2.46
CA ALA A 9 -6.04 -12.63 -3.01
C ALA A 9 -4.95 -12.85 -1.95
N VAL A 10 -4.46 -14.09 -1.84
CA VAL A 10 -3.39 -14.54 -0.93
C VAL A 10 -2.40 -13.40 -0.63
N PRO A 11 -2.07 -13.10 0.65
CA PRO A 11 -1.08 -12.06 0.94
C PRO A 11 0.18 -12.38 0.12
N PRO A 12 0.74 -11.40 -0.61
CA PRO A 12 1.93 -11.68 -1.40
C PRO A 12 2.99 -12.27 -0.48
N PRO A 13 3.70 -13.34 -0.88
CA PRO A 13 4.89 -13.75 -0.15
C PRO A 13 5.77 -12.51 -0.01
N PRO A 14 6.38 -12.25 1.16
CA PRO A 14 7.25 -11.10 1.28
C PRO A 14 8.42 -11.26 0.32
N ASP A 15 8.41 -10.49 -0.77
CA ASP A 15 9.52 -10.42 -1.71
C ASP A 15 10.72 -9.81 -1.00
N GLY A 16 11.68 -10.67 -0.63
CA GLY A 16 12.84 -10.31 0.19
C GLY A 16 12.55 -10.48 1.68
N ALA A 17 12.90 -11.64 2.22
CA ALA A 17 12.89 -11.85 3.65
C ALA A 17 13.75 -10.77 4.34
N TRP A 18 13.19 -10.14 5.37
CA TRP A 18 14.01 -9.52 6.40
C TRP A 18 14.78 -10.64 7.11
N PRO A 19 16.05 -10.44 7.51
CA PRO A 19 16.81 -11.48 8.20
C PRO A 19 16.04 -11.89 9.46
N GLY A 20 15.53 -13.12 9.49
CA GLY A 20 14.74 -13.59 10.62
C GLY A 20 13.85 -14.81 10.37
N ARG A 21 13.24 -14.96 9.18
CA ARG A 21 12.44 -16.15 8.84
C ARG A 21 12.27 -16.37 7.33
N ASP A 22 12.40 -17.62 6.90
CA ASP A 22 11.76 -18.11 5.68
C ASP A 22 10.25 -18.12 5.93
N VAL A 23 9.50 -17.30 5.18
CA VAL A 23 8.03 -17.40 5.20
C VAL A 23 7.65 -18.66 4.45
N VAL A 24 7.25 -19.69 5.20
CA VAL A 24 6.69 -20.91 4.62
C VAL A 24 5.40 -20.53 3.90
N PRO A 25 5.27 -20.79 2.59
CA PRO A 25 4.02 -20.57 1.89
C PRO A 25 2.92 -21.35 2.60
N THR A 26 1.86 -20.66 3.06
CA THR A 26 0.67 -21.35 3.53
C THR A 26 0.07 -22.14 2.37
N ALA A 27 -0.47 -23.33 2.65
CA ALA A 27 -1.18 -24.11 1.64
C ALA A 27 -2.28 -23.23 1.02
N ALA A 28 -2.27 -23.09 -0.30
CA ALA A 28 -3.22 -22.24 -1.00
C ALA A 28 -4.65 -22.72 -0.69
N GLY A 29 -5.42 -21.87 -0.02
CA GLY A 29 -6.85 -22.07 0.17
C GLY A 29 -7.62 -22.00 -1.17
N PRO A 30 -8.95 -22.12 -1.15
CA PRO A 30 -9.75 -21.97 -2.35
C PRO A 30 -9.56 -20.57 -2.96
N SER A 31 -9.68 -20.46 -4.27
CA SER A 31 -9.77 -19.17 -4.96
C SER A 31 -11.20 -18.61 -4.94
N LEU A 32 -11.36 -17.32 -5.28
CA LEU A 32 -12.69 -16.75 -5.52
C LEU A 32 -13.46 -17.50 -6.61
N ALA A 33 -12.77 -18.05 -7.62
CA ALA A 33 -13.40 -18.83 -8.68
C ALA A 33 -13.93 -20.18 -8.16
N ASP A 34 -13.19 -20.84 -7.25
CA ASP A 34 -13.63 -22.08 -6.61
C ASP A 34 -14.88 -21.83 -5.76
N VAL A 35 -14.84 -20.81 -4.89
CA VAL A 35 -15.98 -20.45 -4.04
C VAL A 35 -17.19 -20.02 -4.89
N ALA A 36 -16.98 -19.27 -5.97
CA ALA A 36 -18.05 -18.91 -6.89
C ALA A 36 -18.69 -20.14 -7.54
N SER A 37 -17.87 -21.11 -7.98
CA SER A 37 -18.34 -22.37 -8.55
C SER A 37 -19.20 -23.14 -7.56
N TRP A 38 -18.76 -23.28 -6.31
CA TRP A 38 -19.50 -24.00 -5.27
C TRP A 38 -20.79 -23.29 -4.84
N TRP A 39 -20.81 -21.95 -4.88
CA TRP A 39 -21.99 -21.16 -4.54
C TRP A 39 -23.01 -21.06 -5.69
N SER A 40 -22.59 -21.25 -6.94
CA SER A 40 -23.42 -21.05 -8.14
C SER A 40 -24.71 -21.88 -8.17
N ALA A 41 -24.74 -23.04 -7.50
CA ALA A 41 -25.95 -23.86 -7.35
C ALA A 41 -27.03 -23.21 -6.46
N HIS A 42 -26.68 -22.15 -5.73
CA HIS A 42 -27.51 -21.49 -4.71
C HIS A 42 -27.86 -20.03 -5.06
N GLY A 43 -27.30 -19.46 -6.13
CA GLY A 43 -27.58 -18.09 -6.55
C GLY A 43 -26.69 -17.60 -7.68
N ALA A 44 -27.01 -16.42 -8.21
CA ALA A 44 -26.16 -15.74 -9.18
C ALA A 44 -24.99 -15.08 -8.43
N VAL A 45 -23.76 -15.45 -8.77
CA VAL A 45 -22.54 -14.95 -8.10
C VAL A 45 -21.86 -13.92 -8.99
N ASP A 46 -21.65 -12.71 -8.46
CA ASP A 46 -20.74 -11.72 -9.01
C ASP A 46 -19.44 -11.72 -8.20
N THR A 47 -18.29 -11.79 -8.87
CA THR A 47 -16.98 -11.82 -8.22
C THR A 47 -16.25 -10.50 -8.39
N VAL A 48 -15.71 -9.99 -7.28
CA VAL A 48 -14.89 -8.76 -7.26
C VAL A 48 -13.64 -9.01 -6.43
N PRO A 49 -12.48 -9.26 -7.07
CA PRO A 49 -11.22 -9.38 -6.35
C PRO A 49 -10.83 -8.03 -5.74
N LEU A 50 -10.33 -8.07 -4.50
CA LEU A 50 -9.70 -6.93 -3.85
C LEU A 50 -8.29 -7.33 -3.41
N ALA A 51 -7.36 -6.40 -3.53
CA ALA A 51 -5.99 -6.58 -3.07
C ALA A 51 -5.40 -5.22 -2.72
N ALA A 52 -4.62 -5.17 -1.64
CA ALA A 52 -3.98 -3.94 -1.17
C ALA A 52 -2.60 -3.69 -1.79
N SER A 53 -1.97 -4.71 -2.37
CA SER A 53 -0.63 -4.62 -2.97
C SER A 53 -0.29 -5.85 -3.80
N GLY A 54 0.88 -5.81 -4.43
CA GLY A 54 1.48 -6.88 -5.20
C GLY A 54 0.80 -7.12 -6.55
N PRO A 55 1.17 -8.23 -7.23
CA PRO A 55 0.58 -8.60 -8.52
C PRO A 55 -0.95 -8.68 -8.49
N ALA A 56 -1.51 -9.15 -7.36
CA ALA A 56 -2.95 -9.23 -7.17
C ALA A 56 -3.67 -7.87 -7.21
N LEU A 57 -3.03 -6.78 -6.78
CA LEU A 57 -3.60 -5.43 -6.91
C LEU A 57 -3.69 -5.02 -8.37
N LEU A 58 -2.65 -5.29 -9.15
CA LEU A 58 -2.68 -5.02 -10.59
C LEU A 58 -3.75 -5.89 -11.27
N ASP A 59 -3.86 -7.17 -10.93
CA ASP A 59 -4.88 -8.06 -11.50
C ASP A 59 -6.31 -7.62 -11.14
N ALA A 60 -6.55 -7.19 -9.89
CA ALA A 60 -7.84 -6.67 -9.46
C ALA A 60 -8.27 -5.42 -10.27
N LEU A 61 -7.30 -4.59 -10.67
CA LEU A 61 -7.53 -3.39 -11.46
C LEU A 61 -7.59 -3.64 -12.97
N ALA A 62 -7.31 -4.85 -13.46
CA ALA A 62 -7.29 -5.16 -14.88
C ALA A 62 -8.57 -4.79 -15.64
N PRO A 63 -9.80 -4.98 -15.09
CA PRO A 63 -11.02 -4.63 -15.80
C PRO A 63 -11.20 -3.12 -16.04
N VAL A 64 -10.55 -2.27 -15.24
CA VAL A 64 -10.73 -0.80 -15.26
C VAL A 64 -9.48 -0.04 -15.68
N ALA A 65 -8.33 -0.71 -15.67
CA ALA A 65 -7.05 -0.26 -16.22
C ALA A 65 -6.45 -1.37 -17.11
N PRO A 66 -7.04 -1.61 -18.29
CA PRO A 66 -6.69 -2.76 -19.13
C PRO A 66 -5.33 -2.61 -19.82
N GLU A 67 -4.85 -1.38 -20.00
CA GLU A 67 -3.56 -1.14 -20.65
C GLU A 67 -2.41 -1.45 -19.68
N VAL A 68 -1.48 -2.29 -20.13
CA VAL A 68 -0.25 -2.62 -19.39
C VAL A 68 0.93 -2.07 -20.17
N LEU A 69 1.76 -1.28 -19.50
CA LEU A 69 3.01 -0.76 -20.04
C LEU A 69 4.16 -1.47 -19.33
N ALA A 70 4.99 -2.16 -20.10
CA ALA A 70 6.22 -2.76 -19.62
C ALA A 70 7.35 -1.71 -19.63
N GLY A 71 8.19 -1.74 -18.60
CA GLY A 71 9.33 -0.87 -18.46
C GLY A 71 10.49 -1.58 -17.77
N VAL A 72 11.62 -0.87 -17.68
CA VAL A 72 12.80 -1.32 -16.96
C VAL A 72 13.28 -0.15 -16.12
N VAL A 73 13.58 -0.41 -14.84
CA VAL A 73 14.10 0.60 -13.92
C VAL A 73 15.40 0.14 -13.28
N PRO A 74 16.32 1.06 -12.94
CA PRO A 74 17.52 0.69 -12.20
C PRO A 74 17.16 0.22 -10.77
N GLY A 75 17.60 -0.99 -10.45
CA GLY A 75 17.54 -1.61 -9.14
C GLY A 75 18.86 -1.53 -8.36
N PRO A 76 18.92 -2.17 -7.19
CA PRO A 76 20.13 -2.23 -6.37
C PRO A 76 21.33 -2.81 -7.13
N GLY A 77 22.53 -2.25 -6.90
CA GLY A 77 23.76 -2.70 -7.56
C GLY A 77 23.81 -2.45 -9.06
N GLY A 78 22.91 -1.61 -9.61
CA GLY A 78 22.84 -1.32 -11.05
C GLY A 78 22.12 -2.39 -11.87
N ALA A 79 21.41 -3.32 -11.22
CA ALA A 79 20.60 -4.31 -11.91
C ALA A 79 19.44 -3.66 -12.68
N GLU A 80 19.11 -4.19 -13.85
CA GLU A 80 17.91 -3.79 -14.59
C GLU A 80 16.71 -4.60 -14.09
N VAL A 81 15.70 -3.91 -13.56
CA VAL A 81 14.50 -4.55 -13.00
C VAL A 81 13.32 -4.34 -13.95
N PRO A 82 12.78 -5.41 -14.56
CA PRO A 82 11.58 -5.30 -15.37
C PRO A 82 10.37 -5.00 -14.48
N VAL A 83 9.55 -4.06 -14.91
CA VAL A 83 8.35 -3.62 -14.19
C VAL A 83 7.17 -3.49 -15.14
N ALA A 84 5.96 -3.61 -14.60
CA ALA A 84 4.72 -3.36 -15.29
C ALA A 84 3.92 -2.28 -14.55
N VAL A 85 3.32 -1.36 -15.33
CA VAL A 85 2.37 -0.39 -14.81
C VAL A 85 1.06 -0.51 -15.55
N ARG A 86 -0.06 -0.31 -14.86
CA ARG A 86 -1.38 -0.28 -15.47
C ARG A 86 -1.81 1.15 -15.75
N ARG A 87 -2.36 1.39 -16.93
CA ARG A 87 -2.84 2.71 -17.34
C ARG A 87 -4.33 2.66 -17.66
N ARG A 88 -5.04 3.71 -17.25
CA ARG A 88 -6.39 4.01 -17.74
C ARG A 88 -6.48 5.44 -18.22
N ALA A 89 -7.07 5.64 -19.38
CA ALA A 89 -7.47 6.96 -19.83
C ALA A 89 -8.64 7.43 -18.95
N SER A 90 -8.53 8.60 -18.33
CA SER A 90 -9.71 9.27 -17.77
C SER A 90 -10.50 9.92 -18.91
N SER A 91 -11.82 9.76 -18.89
CA SER A 91 -12.70 10.60 -19.70
C SER A 91 -12.92 11.90 -18.92
N SER A 92 -12.23 12.98 -19.30
CA SER A 92 -12.68 14.31 -18.88
C SER A 92 -13.76 14.80 -19.83
N ARG A 93 -14.74 15.53 -19.30
CA ARG A 93 -15.77 16.22 -20.10
C ARG A 93 -15.25 17.48 -20.80
N GLU A 94 -13.97 17.81 -20.65
CA GLU A 94 -13.36 19.10 -21.05
C GLU A 94 -12.05 18.92 -21.86
N GLY A 95 -11.97 17.89 -22.69
CA GLY A 95 -10.94 17.78 -23.74
C GLY A 95 -9.53 17.34 -23.31
N ALA A 96 -9.16 17.44 -22.04
CA ALA A 96 -7.87 16.95 -21.52
C ALA A 96 -7.97 15.50 -21.02
N GLN A 97 -7.34 14.54 -21.70
CA GLN A 97 -7.41 13.12 -21.33
C GLN A 97 -6.42 12.80 -20.21
N ALA A 98 -6.72 13.22 -18.97
CA ALA A 98 -5.87 12.91 -17.82
C ALA A 98 -5.68 11.38 -17.70
N ARG A 99 -4.46 10.88 -17.68
CA ARG A 99 -4.21 9.44 -17.57
C ARG A 99 -3.94 9.09 -16.12
N THR A 100 -4.56 8.02 -15.65
CA THR A 100 -4.21 7.44 -14.34
C THR A 100 -3.30 6.24 -14.58
N VAL A 101 -2.12 6.28 -13.98
CA VAL A 101 -1.20 5.13 -13.93
C VAL A 101 -1.21 4.58 -12.52
N VAL A 102 -1.36 3.26 -12.40
CA VAL A 102 -1.26 2.53 -11.15
C VAL A 102 -0.03 1.64 -11.21
N VAL A 103 0.78 1.72 -10.16
CA VAL A 103 2.04 1.01 -10.04
C VAL A 103 2.19 0.46 -8.62
N ASP A 104 2.76 -0.74 -8.53
CA ASP A 104 3.00 -1.43 -7.27
C ASP A 104 4.51 -1.52 -6.98
N VAL A 105 4.90 -1.16 -5.76
CA VAL A 105 6.31 -1.10 -5.35
C VAL A 105 6.93 -2.45 -5.06
N SER A 106 6.14 -3.52 -4.89
CA SER A 106 6.69 -4.87 -4.64
C SER A 106 7.50 -5.39 -5.83
N GLN A 107 7.30 -4.79 -7.02
CA GLN A 107 8.03 -5.13 -8.24
C GLN A 107 9.52 -4.74 -8.19
N VAL A 108 9.91 -3.84 -7.28
CA VAL A 108 11.30 -3.38 -7.17
C VAL A 108 11.91 -3.81 -5.84
N PRO A 109 13.01 -4.60 -5.86
CA PRO A 109 13.64 -5.06 -4.64
C PRO A 109 14.37 -3.92 -3.92
N ALA A 110 14.35 -3.95 -2.59
CA ALA A 110 15.22 -3.14 -1.75
C ALA A 110 16.30 -4.04 -1.14
N THR A 111 17.57 -3.82 -1.45
CA THR A 111 18.70 -4.59 -0.89
C THR A 111 19.89 -3.69 -0.58
N GLY A 112 20.72 -4.14 0.37
CA GLY A 112 21.91 -3.46 0.86
C GLY A 112 22.21 -3.87 2.31
N GLU A 113 23.40 -3.50 2.79
CA GLU A 113 23.85 -3.71 4.17
C GLU A 113 24.43 -2.40 4.71
N ALA A 114 24.18 -2.12 5.99
CA ALA A 114 24.75 -1.02 6.75
C ALA A 114 25.28 -1.59 8.08
N VAL A 115 26.41 -1.06 8.56
CA VAL A 115 26.93 -1.40 9.88
C VAL A 115 26.55 -0.29 10.84
N VAL A 116 25.93 -0.68 11.94
CA VAL A 116 25.49 0.18 13.02
C VAL A 116 26.32 -0.14 14.25
N VAL A 117 26.69 0.87 15.02
CA VAL A 117 27.38 0.66 16.30
C VAL A 117 26.39 0.86 17.44
N ASP A 118 26.24 -0.16 18.28
CA ASP A 118 25.39 -0.16 19.46
C ASP A 118 25.96 0.76 20.56
N ALA A 119 25.14 1.08 21.57
CA ALA A 119 25.52 1.97 22.66
C ALA A 119 26.69 1.43 23.51
N ASP A 120 26.89 0.11 23.48
CA ASP A 120 28.03 -0.59 24.11
C ASP A 120 29.27 -0.68 23.19
N GLY A 121 29.18 -0.14 21.97
CA GLY A 121 30.24 -0.15 20.97
C GLY A 121 30.23 -1.38 20.06
N THR A 122 29.27 -2.30 20.19
CA THR A 122 29.19 -3.51 19.35
C THR A 122 28.69 -3.16 17.95
N PRO A 123 29.42 -3.51 16.87
CA PRO A 123 28.94 -3.32 15.52
C PRO A 123 27.91 -4.41 15.17
N THR A 124 26.70 -3.97 14.84
CA THR A 124 25.57 -4.78 14.36
C THR A 124 25.29 -4.44 12.90
N THR A 125 25.38 -5.43 12.02
CA THR A 125 24.99 -5.26 10.60
C THR A 125 23.47 -5.28 10.47
N VAL A 126 22.92 -4.21 9.92
CA VAL A 126 21.51 -4.07 9.55
C VAL A 126 21.36 -4.04 8.03
N PRO A 127 20.31 -4.65 7.46
CA PRO A 127 20.03 -4.51 6.05
C PRO A 127 19.77 -3.03 5.69
N ALA A 128 20.58 -2.46 4.79
CA ALA A 128 20.28 -1.16 4.20
C ALA A 128 19.24 -1.36 3.10
N ARG A 129 17.98 -1.07 3.41
CA ARG A 129 16.86 -1.28 2.48
C ARG A 129 16.45 0.04 1.83
N SER A 130 17.10 0.40 0.74
CA SER A 130 16.83 1.68 0.06
C SER A 130 15.56 1.65 -0.80
N SER A 131 14.89 2.79 -0.91
CA SER A 131 13.76 3.05 -1.81
C SER A 131 14.14 3.66 -3.15
N THR A 132 15.44 3.77 -3.49
CA THR A 132 15.92 4.37 -4.77
C THR A 132 15.24 3.77 -6.00
N ALA A 133 15.09 2.44 -6.08
CA ALA A 133 14.41 1.78 -7.20
C ALA A 133 12.93 2.18 -7.31
N VAL A 134 12.27 2.49 -6.19
CA VAL A 134 10.90 3.03 -6.16
C VAL A 134 10.86 4.44 -6.74
N GLY A 135 11.88 5.28 -6.51
CA GLY A 135 11.97 6.60 -7.13
C GLY A 135 12.07 6.53 -8.66
N HIS A 136 12.87 5.58 -9.19
CA HIS A 136 12.92 5.33 -10.64
C HIS A 136 11.59 4.82 -11.19
N LEU A 137 10.92 3.91 -10.46
CA LEU A 137 9.59 3.41 -10.79
C LEU A 137 8.54 4.54 -10.81
N LEU A 138 8.63 5.46 -9.85
CA LEU A 138 7.75 6.62 -9.77
C LEU A 138 8.00 7.58 -10.95
N ALA A 139 9.26 7.85 -11.32
CA ALA A 139 9.60 8.67 -12.48
C ALA A 139 9.00 8.08 -13.77
N LEU A 140 9.18 6.76 -13.98
CA LEU A 140 8.59 6.03 -15.11
C LEU A 140 7.06 6.14 -15.12
N ALA A 141 6.41 6.00 -13.95
CA ALA A 141 4.96 6.10 -13.83
C ALA A 141 4.43 7.51 -14.12
N VAL A 142 5.16 8.55 -13.70
CA VAL A 142 4.84 9.96 -14.00
C VAL A 142 4.90 10.21 -15.51
N ASP A 143 5.97 9.76 -16.16
CA ASP A 143 6.10 9.92 -17.62
C ASP A 143 5.01 9.16 -18.38
N ALA A 144 4.65 7.96 -17.92
CA ALA A 144 3.54 7.19 -18.49
C ALA A 144 2.16 7.84 -18.27
N ALA A 145 2.00 8.63 -17.20
CA ALA A 145 0.75 9.30 -16.85
C ALA A 145 0.56 10.64 -17.59
N ARG A 146 1.64 11.25 -18.09
CA ARG A 146 1.57 12.51 -18.85
C ARG A 146 0.96 12.31 -20.23
N ALA A 147 0.32 13.37 -20.73
CA ALA A 147 -0.14 13.47 -22.10
C ALA A 147 0.39 14.78 -22.72
N GLY A 148 1.59 14.71 -23.32
CA GLY A 148 2.30 15.93 -23.71
C GLY A 148 2.72 16.70 -22.45
N THR A 149 2.25 17.94 -22.31
CA THR A 149 2.47 18.78 -21.12
C THR A 149 1.41 18.58 -20.03
N ASP A 150 0.33 17.86 -20.30
CA ASP A 150 -0.78 17.74 -19.35
C ASP A 150 -0.41 16.76 -18.22
N PRO A 151 -0.57 17.19 -16.95
CA PRO A 151 -0.28 16.36 -15.79
C PRO A 151 -1.26 15.18 -15.70
N GLY A 152 -0.72 14.03 -15.31
CA GLY A 152 -1.49 12.82 -15.07
C GLY A 152 -1.83 12.61 -13.60
N ARG A 153 -2.31 11.41 -13.29
CA ARG A 153 -2.43 10.91 -11.92
C ARG A 153 -1.63 9.62 -11.76
N VAL A 154 -0.83 9.55 -10.70
CA VAL A 154 -0.07 8.34 -10.35
C VAL A 154 -0.60 7.81 -9.03
N VAL A 155 -0.96 6.53 -9.01
CA VAL A 155 -1.28 5.76 -7.80
C VAL A 155 -0.12 4.80 -7.54
N LEU A 156 0.59 5.04 -6.45
CA LEU A 156 1.69 4.20 -5.98
C LEU A 156 1.18 3.31 -4.84
N ALA A 157 0.96 2.02 -5.09
CA ALA A 157 0.67 1.06 -4.05
C ALA A 157 1.94 0.75 -3.26
N THR A 158 1.95 1.03 -1.96
CA THR A 158 3.16 0.99 -1.11
C THR A 158 3.32 -0.32 -0.33
N GLY A 159 2.30 -1.19 -0.35
CA GLY A 159 2.37 -2.50 0.31
C GLY A 159 3.37 -3.43 -0.37
N GLY A 160 3.85 -4.44 0.36
CA GLY A 160 4.83 -5.39 -0.15
C GLY A 160 6.27 -4.85 -0.28
N SER A 161 6.51 -3.55 -0.10
CA SER A 161 7.86 -2.99 -0.10
C SER A 161 8.75 -3.60 1.00
N THR A 162 10.01 -3.80 0.64
CA THR A 162 11.09 -4.14 1.57
C THR A 162 11.97 -2.97 1.94
N SER A 163 11.76 -1.79 1.38
CA SER A 163 12.48 -0.56 1.74
C SER A 163 12.23 -0.17 3.21
N HIS A 164 13.20 0.53 3.80
CA HIS A 164 13.14 1.06 5.17
C HIS A 164 14.11 2.22 5.39
N ASP A 165 14.04 3.22 4.51
CA ASP A 165 14.90 4.41 4.52
C ASP A 165 14.10 5.72 4.61
N GLY A 166 12.83 5.65 5.04
CA GLY A 166 11.97 6.83 5.14
C GLY A 166 11.55 7.37 3.78
N GLY A 167 11.75 6.60 2.71
CA GLY A 167 11.54 7.05 1.33
C GLY A 167 12.62 8.02 0.83
N LEU A 168 13.73 8.19 1.56
CA LEU A 168 14.81 9.10 1.18
C LEU A 168 15.44 8.72 -0.17
N GLY A 169 15.69 7.44 -0.41
CA GLY A 169 16.18 6.96 -1.70
C GLY A 169 15.24 7.31 -2.86
N ALA A 170 13.93 7.17 -2.67
CA ALA A 170 12.94 7.54 -3.67
C ALA A 170 12.95 9.05 -3.97
N LEU A 171 13.10 9.91 -2.95
CA LEU A 171 13.22 11.36 -3.13
C LEU A 171 14.47 11.74 -3.92
N LEU A 172 15.62 11.14 -3.59
CA LEU A 172 16.90 11.40 -4.26
C LEU A 172 16.87 10.94 -5.72
N ALA A 173 16.39 9.72 -5.98
CA ALA A 173 16.27 9.19 -7.33
C ALA A 173 15.34 10.06 -8.20
N LEU A 174 14.21 10.52 -7.64
CA LEU A 174 13.27 11.39 -8.36
C LEU A 174 13.85 12.79 -8.60
N ALA A 175 14.74 13.28 -7.73
CA ALA A 175 15.49 14.51 -7.92
C ALA A 175 16.64 14.39 -8.94
N GLY A 176 16.98 13.17 -9.39
CA GLY A 176 18.10 12.91 -10.30
C GLY A 176 19.46 12.85 -9.60
N GLU A 177 19.50 12.68 -8.28
CA GLU A 177 20.74 12.49 -7.54
C GLU A 177 21.33 11.10 -7.81
N PRO A 178 22.67 10.96 -7.91
CA PRO A 178 23.29 9.67 -8.13
C PRO A 178 23.05 8.74 -6.94
N PRO A 179 22.95 7.41 -7.17
CA PRO A 179 22.75 6.46 -6.09
C PRO A 179 23.92 6.52 -5.10
N ALA A 180 23.61 6.55 -3.81
CA ALA A 180 24.62 6.49 -2.76
C ALA A 180 25.41 5.19 -2.87
N SER A 181 26.75 5.30 -2.95
CA SER A 181 27.64 4.15 -3.07
C SER A 181 27.78 3.46 -1.71
N GLY A 182 26.90 2.49 -1.42
CA GLY A 182 27.08 1.55 -0.30
C GLY A 182 26.90 2.12 1.11
N GLY A 183 26.11 3.18 1.28
CA GLY A 183 25.84 3.78 2.60
C GLY A 183 24.64 4.73 2.58
N ALA A 184 24.32 5.32 3.74
CA ALA A 184 23.33 6.38 3.82
C ALA A 184 23.79 7.57 2.94
N PRO A 185 22.89 8.21 2.17
CA PRO A 185 23.24 9.37 1.35
C PRO A 185 23.85 10.49 2.21
N ASP A 186 25.02 11.01 1.82
CA ASP A 186 25.62 12.18 2.47
C ASP A 186 24.99 13.46 1.91
N VAL A 187 23.74 13.70 2.30
CA VAL A 187 22.95 14.85 1.84
C VAL A 187 22.87 15.86 2.97
N THR A 188 23.51 17.01 2.76
CA THR A 188 23.41 18.10 3.73
C THR A 188 21.96 18.61 3.85
N PRO A 189 21.56 19.19 5.00
CA PRO A 189 20.22 19.76 5.14
C PRO A 189 19.88 20.81 4.07
N ALA A 190 20.87 21.54 3.53
CA ALA A 190 20.66 22.47 2.43
C ALA A 190 20.38 21.73 1.11
N GLY A 191 21.18 20.71 0.79
CA GLY A 191 20.97 19.87 -0.39
C GLY A 191 19.60 19.19 -0.39
N LEU A 192 19.09 18.80 0.78
CA LEU A 192 17.77 18.17 0.87
C LEU A 192 16.60 19.09 0.47
N VAL A 193 16.74 20.41 0.60
CA VAL A 193 15.73 21.38 0.10
C VAL A 193 15.68 21.33 -1.42
N ASP A 194 16.84 21.29 -2.06
CA ASP A 194 16.95 21.23 -3.52
C ASP A 194 16.45 19.88 -4.04
N VAL A 195 16.72 18.78 -3.34
CA VAL A 195 16.15 17.46 -3.61
C VAL A 195 14.62 17.50 -3.59
N VAL A 196 14.00 18.04 -2.53
CA VAL A 196 12.53 18.13 -2.44
C VAL A 196 11.96 18.97 -3.59
N ARG A 197 12.60 20.08 -3.94
CA ARG A 197 12.17 20.94 -5.06
C ARG A 197 12.30 20.24 -6.40
N ALA A 198 13.45 19.61 -6.67
CA ALA A 198 13.72 18.88 -7.90
C ALA A 198 12.76 17.69 -8.05
N ALA A 199 12.54 16.92 -6.99
CA ALA A 199 11.61 15.81 -6.99
C ALA A 199 10.15 16.25 -7.26
N ARG A 200 9.70 17.37 -6.67
CA ARG A 200 8.38 17.96 -6.98
C ARG A 200 8.30 18.47 -8.43
N ALA A 201 9.38 19.08 -8.94
CA ALA A 201 9.45 19.51 -10.33
C ALA A 201 9.38 18.32 -11.29
N ALA A 202 10.02 17.19 -10.95
CA ALA A 202 9.97 15.95 -11.72
C ALA A 202 8.55 15.37 -11.81
N LEU A 203 7.67 15.59 -10.82
CA LEU A 203 6.24 15.24 -10.92
C LEU A 203 5.51 16.09 -11.98
N GLY A 204 5.98 17.31 -12.25
CA GLY A 204 5.42 18.24 -13.24
C GLY A 204 3.92 18.42 -13.10
N GLY A 205 3.46 18.65 -11.87
CA GLY A 205 2.05 18.85 -11.53
C GLY A 205 1.17 17.60 -11.50
N SER A 206 1.72 16.41 -11.80
CA SER A 206 0.96 15.16 -11.73
C SER A 206 0.44 14.91 -10.31
N HIS A 207 -0.80 14.47 -10.21
CA HIS A 207 -1.42 14.13 -8.93
C HIS A 207 -0.87 12.81 -8.40
N LEU A 208 -0.14 12.86 -7.29
CA LEU A 208 0.41 11.69 -6.63
C LEU A 208 -0.49 11.19 -5.50
N VAL A 209 -0.80 9.89 -5.51
CA VAL A 209 -1.55 9.22 -4.45
C VAL A 209 -0.80 7.96 -4.03
N ALA A 210 -0.47 7.83 -2.75
CA ALA A 210 -0.04 6.57 -2.17
C ALA A 210 -1.29 5.76 -1.80
N ALA A 211 -1.44 4.59 -2.41
CA ALA A 211 -2.36 3.56 -1.96
C ALA A 211 -1.67 2.78 -0.83
N VAL A 212 -1.94 3.18 0.41
CA VAL A 212 -1.26 2.63 1.59
C VAL A 212 -1.95 1.35 2.07
N ALA A 213 -1.17 0.28 2.25
CA ALA A 213 -1.68 -1.01 2.71
C ALA A 213 -1.93 -1.08 4.22
N SER A 214 -1.42 -0.10 4.97
CA SER A 214 -1.68 0.06 6.40
C SER A 214 -1.75 1.52 6.81
N ASP A 215 -2.38 1.80 7.96
CA ASP A 215 -2.48 3.14 8.54
C ASP A 215 -1.34 3.51 9.49
N VAL A 216 -0.33 2.65 9.59
CA VAL A 216 0.87 2.79 10.42
C VAL A 216 1.57 4.14 10.18
N PRO A 217 1.82 4.96 11.22
CA PRO A 217 2.63 6.18 11.10
C PRO A 217 4.10 5.84 10.83
N LEU A 218 4.91 6.83 10.46
CA LEU A 218 6.33 6.59 10.20
C LEU A 218 7.08 6.20 11.49
N LEU A 219 6.82 6.94 12.56
CA LEU A 219 7.55 6.85 13.83
C LEU A 219 6.63 6.54 15.00
N GLY A 220 7.21 6.08 16.10
CA GLY A 220 6.58 5.84 17.39
C GLY A 220 6.43 4.36 17.73
N LEU A 221 5.72 4.08 18.83
CA LEU A 221 5.53 2.72 19.36
C LEU A 221 4.81 1.78 18.41
N HIS A 222 4.06 2.33 17.45
CA HIS A 222 3.37 1.59 16.39
C HIS A 222 3.83 2.08 15.01
N GLY A 223 5.04 2.65 14.92
CA GLY A 223 5.61 3.18 13.68
C GLY A 223 6.12 2.09 12.74
N ALA A 224 6.68 2.49 11.60
CA ALA A 224 7.15 1.57 10.56
C ALA A 224 8.10 0.51 11.12
N SER A 225 9.09 0.90 11.93
CA SER A 225 10.10 0.00 12.47
C SER A 225 9.52 -0.98 13.49
N ALA A 226 8.47 -0.59 14.22
CA ALA A 226 7.81 -1.45 15.19
C ALA A 226 7.15 -2.66 14.53
N THR A 227 6.71 -2.54 13.27
CA THR A 227 6.07 -3.63 12.50
C THR A 227 7.04 -4.68 11.97
N LEU A 228 8.35 -4.46 12.11
CA LEU A 228 9.38 -5.38 11.63
C LEU A 228 9.52 -6.62 12.51
N ASP A 229 8.99 -6.59 13.73
CA ASP A 229 8.96 -7.74 14.65
C ASP A 229 8.22 -8.95 14.04
N ALA A 230 7.09 -8.69 13.37
CA ALA A 230 6.32 -9.67 12.62
C ALA A 230 7.10 -10.25 11.43
N ARG A 231 8.15 -9.57 10.98
CA ARG A 231 9.10 -10.01 9.94
C ARG A 231 10.35 -10.67 10.53
N GLY A 232 10.39 -10.90 11.84
CA GLY A 232 11.48 -11.59 12.54
C GLY A 232 12.71 -10.72 12.80
N VAL A 233 12.59 -9.40 12.69
CA VAL A 233 13.69 -8.47 12.94
C VAL A 233 13.89 -8.31 14.44
N ASP A 234 15.16 -8.35 14.88
CA ASP A 234 15.50 -8.16 16.29
C ASP A 234 15.00 -6.80 16.82
N PRO A 235 14.38 -6.73 18.02
CA PRO A 235 13.88 -5.48 18.57
C PRO A 235 14.92 -4.36 18.72
N LEU A 236 16.18 -4.68 19.00
CA LEU A 236 17.27 -3.69 19.07
C LEU A 236 17.57 -3.12 17.68
N VAL A 237 17.59 -3.98 16.67
CA VAL A 237 17.70 -3.55 15.27
C VAL A 237 16.54 -2.65 14.88
N ALA A 238 15.31 -3.03 15.20
CA ALA A 238 14.13 -2.22 14.93
C ALA A 238 14.20 -0.85 15.61
N GLN A 239 14.69 -0.78 16.85
CA GLN A 239 14.92 0.50 17.55
C GLN A 239 16.02 1.35 16.91
N HIS A 240 17.06 0.73 16.35
CA HIS A 240 18.06 1.48 15.62
C HIS A 240 17.49 2.07 14.33
N LEU A 241 16.77 1.26 13.56
CA LEU A 241 16.07 1.72 12.35
C LEU A 241 15.08 2.85 12.67
N GLU A 242 14.36 2.76 13.79
CA GLU A 242 13.48 3.82 14.27
C GLU A 242 14.21 5.15 14.50
N ARG A 243 15.40 5.09 15.13
CA ARG A 243 16.24 6.28 15.34
C ARG A 243 16.74 6.87 14.02
N ALA A 244 17.15 6.02 13.08
CA ALA A 244 17.58 6.45 11.75
C ALA A 244 16.42 7.10 10.96
N LEU A 245 15.23 6.49 10.96
CA LEU A 245 14.03 7.08 10.38
C LEU A 245 13.67 8.41 11.05
N GLY A 246 13.86 8.52 12.36
CA GLY A 246 13.65 9.76 13.11
C GLY A 246 14.51 10.92 12.61
N ALA A 247 15.78 10.67 12.31
CA ALA A 247 16.69 11.65 11.72
C ALA A 247 16.25 12.04 10.30
N VAL A 248 15.98 11.05 9.44
CA VAL A 248 15.48 11.29 8.07
C VAL A 248 14.19 12.11 8.08
N ALA A 249 13.24 11.74 8.94
CA ALA A 249 11.96 12.44 9.05
C ALA A 249 12.14 13.91 9.48
N HIS A 250 13.06 14.15 10.42
CA HIS A 250 13.39 15.51 10.84
C HIS A 250 13.96 16.34 9.69
N ASP A 251 14.96 15.81 8.98
CA ASP A 251 15.65 16.53 7.91
C ASP A 251 14.72 16.78 6.71
N VAL A 252 14.00 15.76 6.25
CA VAL A 252 13.05 15.87 5.12
C VAL A 252 11.96 16.88 5.44
N ALA A 253 11.41 16.84 6.65
CA ALA A 253 10.39 17.80 7.05
C ALA A 253 10.91 19.24 7.11
N ALA A 254 12.09 19.44 7.68
CA ALA A 254 12.72 20.75 7.72
C ALA A 254 13.02 21.26 6.29
N ALA A 255 13.34 20.36 5.36
CA ALA A 255 13.53 20.68 3.96
C ALA A 255 12.22 21.06 3.26
N VAL A 256 11.13 20.34 3.51
CA VAL A 256 9.77 20.67 3.03
C VAL A 256 9.35 22.05 3.50
N ASP A 257 9.50 22.35 4.80
CA ASP A 257 9.15 23.66 5.36
C ASP A 257 9.92 24.80 4.69
N ARG A 258 11.23 24.61 4.47
CA ARG A 258 12.08 25.59 3.79
C ARG A 258 11.75 25.73 2.30
N ALA A 259 11.41 24.62 1.64
CA ALA A 259 10.96 24.64 0.25
C ALA A 259 9.65 25.43 0.09
N ASP A 260 8.71 25.25 1.02
CA ASP A 260 7.39 25.90 1.02
C ASP A 260 7.46 27.38 1.46
N ALA A 261 8.40 27.74 2.34
CA ALA A 261 8.58 29.11 2.81
C ALA A 261 9.12 30.06 1.73
N ALA A 262 9.82 29.53 0.71
CA ALA A 262 10.40 30.30 -0.38
C ALA A 262 9.37 30.81 -1.42
N GLY A 263 8.07 30.58 -1.19
CA GLY A 263 6.96 31.09 -1.98
C GLY A 263 6.06 29.96 -2.51
N PRO A 264 4.77 30.21 -2.74
CA PRO A 264 3.90 29.24 -3.38
C PRO A 264 4.30 29.13 -4.85
N GLY A 265 5.04 28.09 -5.22
CA GLY A 265 4.89 27.55 -6.57
C GLY A 265 3.43 27.13 -6.79
N GLU A 266 2.95 27.10 -8.03
CA GLU A 266 1.55 26.85 -8.45
C GLU A 266 0.89 25.55 -7.89
N HIS A 267 1.61 24.76 -7.10
CA HIS A 267 1.19 23.49 -6.51
C HIS A 267 1.14 23.57 -4.97
N GLY A 268 0.50 24.62 -4.45
CA GLY A 268 0.25 24.74 -3.01
C GLY A 268 -0.46 23.49 -2.49
N ILE A 269 0.13 22.82 -1.49
CA ILE A 269 -0.44 21.65 -0.83
C ILE A 269 -1.85 22.01 -0.32
N VAL A 270 -2.88 21.44 -0.95
CA VAL A 270 -4.28 21.64 -0.54
C VAL A 270 -4.45 21.02 0.85
N GLY A 271 -4.75 21.86 1.85
CA GLY A 271 -4.94 21.43 3.25
C GLY A 271 -4.00 22.09 4.26
N ARG A 272 -3.25 23.15 3.89
CA ARG A 272 -2.41 23.89 4.84
C ARG A 272 -3.25 24.54 5.94
N ASP A 273 -3.11 24.02 7.16
CA ASP A 273 -3.55 24.67 8.39
C ASP A 273 -2.68 25.93 8.62
N LEU A 274 -3.25 27.09 8.32
CA LEU A 274 -2.57 28.39 8.36
C LEU A 274 -2.12 28.81 9.77
N LEU A 275 -2.44 28.03 10.82
CA LEU A 275 -2.08 28.30 12.21
C LEU A 275 -0.84 27.51 12.70
N ALA A 276 -0.26 26.61 11.90
CA ALA A 276 0.69 25.60 12.37
C ALA A 276 2.15 25.79 11.90
N GLY A 277 2.67 27.03 11.90
CA GLY A 277 3.97 27.40 11.34
C GLY A 277 5.25 26.83 12.01
N ALA A 278 5.18 25.76 12.81
CA ALA A 278 6.34 25.19 13.51
C ALA A 278 6.31 23.65 13.70
N THR A 279 5.38 22.92 13.10
CA THR A 279 5.14 21.48 13.41
C THR A 279 5.07 20.54 12.20
N ALA A 280 5.43 20.98 10.99
CA ALA A 280 5.18 20.20 9.78
C ALA A 280 5.85 18.81 9.79
N GLY A 281 7.04 18.67 10.39
CA GLY A 281 7.71 17.37 10.47
C GLY A 281 7.05 16.34 11.36
N ARG A 282 6.54 16.75 12.52
CA ARG A 282 5.72 15.85 13.36
C ARG A 282 4.37 15.56 12.71
N ARG A 283 3.85 16.48 11.89
CA ARG A 283 2.59 16.28 11.17
C ARG A 283 2.73 15.25 10.06
N LEU A 284 3.79 15.33 9.24
CA LEU A 284 4.03 14.39 8.14
C LEU A 284 4.33 12.97 8.63
N ALA A 285 5.25 12.81 9.59
CA ALA A 285 5.62 11.50 10.12
C ALA A 285 4.46 10.83 10.90
N GLY A 286 3.53 11.63 11.44
CA GLY A 286 2.35 11.15 12.15
C GLY A 286 1.10 10.94 11.29
N LEU A 287 1.16 11.15 9.97
CA LEU A 287 0.00 10.88 9.11
C LEU A 287 -0.31 9.38 9.11
N PRO A 288 -1.60 9.00 9.15
CA PRO A 288 -2.01 7.61 8.94
C PRO A 288 -1.48 7.10 7.59
N GLY A 289 -0.70 6.02 7.65
CA GLY A 289 -0.04 5.40 6.49
C GLY A 289 1.31 6.00 6.10
N ALA A 290 1.84 6.98 6.83
CA ALA A 290 3.16 7.54 6.57
C ALA A 290 4.28 6.49 6.66
N GLY A 291 4.11 5.47 7.51
CA GLY A 291 5.05 4.36 7.65
C GLY A 291 4.90 3.28 6.60
N SER A 292 3.85 3.32 5.76
CA SER A 292 3.62 2.31 4.74
C SER A 292 4.81 2.20 3.78
N GLY A 293 5.24 0.96 3.53
CA GLY A 293 6.40 0.65 2.70
C GLY A 293 7.75 1.17 3.23
N GLY A 294 7.90 1.25 4.57
CA GLY A 294 9.14 1.72 5.21
C GLY A 294 9.36 3.23 5.11
N GLY A 295 8.27 3.99 4.96
CA GLY A 295 8.28 5.45 4.83
C GLY A 295 8.02 5.99 3.42
N LEU A 296 7.63 5.14 2.48
CA LEU A 296 7.17 5.60 1.15
C LEU A 296 5.93 6.49 1.26
N GLY A 297 5.02 6.19 2.19
CA GLY A 297 3.89 7.09 2.50
C GLY A 297 4.37 8.48 2.95
N PHE A 298 5.34 8.53 3.84
CA PHE A 298 5.96 9.79 4.28
C PHE A 298 6.61 10.57 3.11
N ALA A 299 7.37 9.91 2.25
CA ALA A 299 7.97 10.55 1.07
C ALA A 299 6.92 11.09 0.09
N VAL A 300 5.84 10.33 -0.17
CA VAL A 300 4.72 10.81 -1.00
C VAL A 300 4.06 12.03 -0.37
N ALA A 301 3.85 12.04 0.94
CA ALA A 301 3.30 13.21 1.64
C ALA A 301 4.24 14.42 1.58
N ALA A 302 5.57 14.21 1.70
CA ALA A 302 6.58 15.26 1.55
C ALA A 302 6.57 15.89 0.14
N LEU A 303 6.26 15.10 -0.89
CA LEU A 303 6.06 15.57 -2.27
C LEU A 303 4.70 16.28 -2.50
N GLY A 304 3.84 16.38 -1.47
CA GLY A 304 2.50 16.96 -1.57
C GLY A 304 1.43 16.00 -2.09
N GLY A 305 1.74 14.70 -2.17
CA GLY A 305 0.78 13.66 -2.51
C GLY A 305 -0.17 13.32 -1.36
N ARG A 306 -1.19 12.52 -1.66
CA ARG A 306 -2.21 12.08 -0.67
C ARG A 306 -2.03 10.61 -0.30
N LEU A 307 -2.26 10.29 0.97
CA LEU A 307 -2.31 8.91 1.45
C LEU A 307 -3.76 8.45 1.49
N VAL A 308 -4.07 7.32 0.85
CA VAL A 308 -5.41 6.73 0.80
C VAL A 308 -5.29 5.24 1.03
N PRO A 309 -6.16 4.60 1.85
CA PRO A 309 -6.14 3.16 2.01
C PRO A 309 -6.23 2.42 0.66
N ALA A 310 -5.34 1.46 0.42
CA ALA A 310 -5.22 0.79 -0.87
C ALA A 310 -6.50 0.06 -1.27
N LEU A 311 -7.11 -0.67 -0.33
CA LEU A 311 -8.37 -1.37 -0.57
C LEU A 311 -9.51 -0.43 -0.94
N ARG A 312 -9.53 0.79 -0.38
CA ARG A 312 -10.49 1.82 -0.77
C ARG A 312 -10.28 2.27 -2.21
N VAL A 313 -9.02 2.51 -2.61
CA VAL A 313 -8.69 2.88 -4.00
C VAL A 313 -9.16 1.80 -4.97
N VAL A 314 -8.85 0.53 -4.68
CA VAL A 314 -9.25 -0.58 -5.56
C VAL A 314 -10.78 -0.73 -5.57
N ALA A 315 -11.44 -0.71 -4.41
CA ALA A 315 -12.90 -0.81 -4.30
C ALA A 315 -13.64 0.30 -5.06
N ASP A 316 -13.15 1.54 -4.97
CA ASP A 316 -13.70 2.68 -5.71
C ASP A 316 -13.49 2.48 -7.23
N ASP A 317 -12.30 2.09 -7.65
CA ASP A 317 -11.96 1.93 -9.07
C ASP A 317 -12.71 0.76 -9.73
N VAL A 318 -12.94 -0.37 -9.03
CA VAL A 318 -13.69 -1.53 -9.56
C VAL A 318 -15.22 -1.39 -9.43
N GLY A 319 -15.70 -0.28 -8.88
CA GLY A 319 -17.13 0.02 -8.73
C GLY A 319 -17.84 -0.86 -7.69
N LEU A 320 -17.18 -1.17 -6.58
CA LEU A 320 -17.69 -2.09 -5.55
C LEU A 320 -19.06 -1.65 -5.01
N ASP A 321 -19.26 -0.35 -4.75
CA ASP A 321 -20.53 0.18 -4.20
C ASP A 321 -21.73 -0.06 -5.14
N ALA A 322 -21.52 0.05 -6.46
CA ALA A 322 -22.58 -0.21 -7.43
C ALA A 322 -22.96 -1.70 -7.48
N ARG A 323 -21.98 -2.59 -7.30
CA ARG A 323 -22.20 -4.04 -7.24
C ARG A 323 -22.85 -4.47 -5.93
N LEU A 324 -22.43 -3.86 -4.81
CA LEU A 324 -23.08 -4.01 -3.51
C LEU A 324 -24.57 -3.65 -3.60
N ALA A 325 -24.91 -2.50 -4.19
CA ALA A 325 -26.30 -2.08 -4.35
C ALA A 325 -27.19 -3.08 -5.13
N ALA A 326 -26.59 -3.97 -5.93
CA ALA A 326 -27.28 -5.01 -6.68
C ALA A 326 -27.25 -6.39 -5.98
N ALA A 327 -26.58 -6.55 -4.84
CA ALA A 327 -26.45 -7.82 -4.13
C ALA A 327 -27.53 -8.01 -3.07
N ASP A 328 -27.78 -9.27 -2.69
CA ASP A 328 -28.65 -9.64 -1.56
C ASP A 328 -27.82 -10.08 -0.34
N VAL A 329 -26.60 -10.60 -0.56
CA VAL A 329 -25.61 -10.94 0.47
C VAL A 329 -24.20 -10.66 -0.06
N VAL A 330 -23.29 -10.34 0.85
CA VAL A 330 -21.85 -10.24 0.56
C VAL A 330 -21.12 -11.38 1.24
N VAL A 331 -20.30 -12.10 0.49
CA VAL A 331 -19.41 -13.15 0.98
C VAL A 331 -17.98 -12.67 0.82
N VAL A 332 -17.23 -12.65 1.92
CA VAL A 332 -15.81 -12.30 1.93
C VAL A 332 -15.00 -13.56 2.21
N LEU A 333 -14.14 -13.92 1.26
CA LEU A 333 -13.15 -14.98 1.41
C LEU A 333 -11.87 -14.39 2.01
N ALA A 334 -11.38 -14.98 3.09
CA ALA A 334 -10.14 -14.59 3.75
C ALA A 334 -9.31 -15.82 4.12
N ASP A 335 -8.00 -15.63 4.34
CA ASP A 335 -7.19 -16.69 4.98
C ASP A 335 -7.52 -16.76 6.47
N GLU A 336 -7.38 -15.65 7.19
CA GLU A 336 -7.69 -15.57 8.62
C GLU A 336 -8.56 -14.35 8.91
N LEU A 337 -9.67 -14.55 9.64
CA LEU A 337 -10.42 -13.45 10.26
C LEU A 337 -9.80 -13.12 11.62
N GLY A 338 -8.86 -12.19 11.61
CA GLY A 338 -8.14 -11.69 12.79
C GLY A 338 -8.09 -10.16 12.86
N ALA A 339 -7.17 -9.63 13.67
CA ALA A 339 -7.05 -8.18 13.94
C ALA A 339 -6.81 -7.35 12.67
N HIS A 340 -6.01 -7.86 11.73
CA HIS A 340 -5.75 -7.17 10.46
C HIS A 340 -7.02 -7.01 9.61
N GLU A 341 -7.75 -8.10 9.34
CA GLU A 341 -8.99 -8.08 8.55
C GLU A 341 -10.09 -7.21 9.19
N LEU A 342 -10.16 -7.16 10.52
CA LEU A 342 -11.12 -6.32 11.24
C LEU A 342 -10.71 -4.84 11.33
N GLY A 343 -9.41 -4.55 11.31
CA GLY A 343 -8.86 -3.20 11.45
C GLY A 343 -8.76 -2.44 10.14
N GLU A 344 -7.99 -2.97 9.19
CA GLU A 344 -7.62 -2.29 7.94
C GLU A 344 -7.67 -3.20 6.69
N GLY A 345 -8.00 -4.48 6.86
CA GLY A 345 -8.09 -5.45 5.78
C GLY A 345 -9.40 -5.43 5.00
N THR A 346 -9.56 -6.45 4.15
CA THR A 346 -10.65 -6.55 3.17
C THR A 346 -12.02 -6.62 3.84
N VAL A 347 -12.14 -7.39 4.92
CA VAL A 347 -13.39 -7.56 5.67
C VAL A 347 -13.88 -6.21 6.21
N ARG A 348 -12.99 -5.40 6.80
CA ARG A 348 -13.35 -4.07 7.30
C ARG A 348 -13.86 -3.15 6.19
N GLU A 349 -13.14 -3.07 5.07
CA GLU A 349 -13.49 -2.20 3.94
C GLU A 349 -14.85 -2.60 3.35
N VAL A 350 -15.04 -3.90 3.10
CA VAL A 350 -16.28 -4.44 2.54
C VAL A 350 -17.45 -4.26 3.50
N ALA A 351 -17.28 -4.57 4.79
CA ALA A 351 -18.34 -4.43 5.78
C ALA A 351 -18.78 -2.97 5.96
N GLY A 352 -17.83 -2.04 5.98
CA GLY A 352 -18.12 -0.61 6.07
C GLY A 352 -18.93 -0.06 4.89
N ARG A 353 -18.71 -0.59 3.68
CA ARG A 353 -19.49 -0.24 2.48
C ARG A 353 -20.85 -0.94 2.46
N ALA A 354 -20.87 -2.25 2.70
CA ALA A 354 -22.08 -3.06 2.73
C ALA A 354 -23.11 -2.54 3.74
N ALA A 355 -22.67 -2.02 4.89
CA ALA A 355 -23.52 -1.40 5.90
C ALA A 355 -24.36 -0.23 5.36
N ARG A 356 -23.84 0.55 4.39
CA ARG A 356 -24.57 1.66 3.75
C ARG A 356 -25.74 1.18 2.90
N HIS A 357 -25.70 -0.08 2.49
CA HIS A 357 -26.74 -0.76 1.73
C HIS A 357 -27.58 -1.71 2.59
N ALA A 358 -27.35 -1.76 3.91
CA ALA A 358 -27.98 -2.69 4.85
C ALA A 358 -27.83 -4.18 4.44
N LEU A 359 -26.69 -4.53 3.84
CA LEU A 359 -26.45 -5.89 3.36
C LEU A 359 -25.81 -6.77 4.44
N PRO A 360 -26.26 -8.03 4.56
CA PRO A 360 -25.57 -9.00 5.40
C PRO A 360 -24.20 -9.34 4.83
N VAL A 361 -23.19 -9.37 5.70
CA VAL A 361 -21.81 -9.70 5.35
C VAL A 361 -21.40 -11.00 6.04
N VAL A 362 -20.97 -11.96 5.23
CA VAL A 362 -20.57 -13.30 5.67
C VAL A 362 -19.10 -13.50 5.35
N VAL A 363 -18.31 -13.90 6.34
CA VAL A 363 -16.90 -14.25 6.14
C VAL A 363 -16.74 -15.76 6.08
N VAL A 364 -16.04 -16.25 5.07
CA VAL A 364 -15.56 -17.64 5.00
C VAL A 364 -14.03 -17.59 5.03
N ALA A 365 -13.43 -18.21 6.04
CA ALA A 365 -11.99 -18.13 6.27
C ALA A 365 -11.38 -19.48 6.70
N ARG A 366 -10.07 -19.66 6.53
CA ARG A 366 -9.36 -20.86 7.02
C ARG A 366 -9.46 -20.90 8.54
N ALA A 367 -9.14 -19.76 9.16
CA ALA A 367 -9.20 -19.58 10.60
C ALA A 367 -10.04 -18.36 10.96
N VAL A 368 -10.75 -18.44 12.09
CA VAL A 368 -11.44 -17.30 12.71
C VAL A 368 -10.88 -17.15 14.12
N VAL A 369 -10.02 -16.15 14.30
CA VAL A 369 -9.39 -15.84 15.59
C VAL A 369 -10.18 -14.76 16.31
N ALA A 370 -10.86 -13.87 15.56
CA ALA A 370 -11.73 -12.84 16.09
C ALA A 370 -12.88 -13.41 16.93
N GLY A 371 -13.08 -12.86 18.12
CA GLY A 371 -14.20 -13.21 18.98
C GLY A 371 -15.55 -12.69 18.46
N ARG A 372 -16.65 -13.29 18.91
CA ARG A 372 -18.02 -12.91 18.47
C ARG A 372 -18.34 -11.42 18.67
N ARG A 373 -17.80 -10.80 19.73
CA ARG A 373 -18.01 -9.36 19.99
C ARG A 373 -17.32 -8.48 18.95
N GLU A 374 -16.10 -8.86 18.55
CA GLU A 374 -15.33 -8.14 17.53
C GLU A 374 -15.99 -8.27 16.16
N GLN A 375 -16.46 -9.49 15.83
CA GLN A 375 -17.23 -9.75 14.60
C GLN A 375 -18.51 -8.89 14.54
N ALA A 376 -19.28 -8.84 15.64
CA ALA A 376 -20.48 -8.01 15.71
C ALA A 376 -20.17 -6.52 15.62
N ALA A 377 -19.10 -6.04 16.27
CA ALA A 377 -18.65 -4.65 16.20
C ALA A 377 -18.19 -4.26 14.79
N ALA A 378 -17.67 -5.21 14.01
CA ALA A 378 -17.34 -5.02 12.60
C ALA A 378 -18.54 -5.11 11.65
N GLY A 379 -19.75 -5.41 12.16
CA GLY A 379 -20.97 -5.49 11.36
C GLY A 379 -21.15 -6.81 10.61
N LEU A 380 -20.46 -7.87 11.02
CA LEU A 380 -20.53 -9.17 10.35
C LEU A 380 -21.80 -9.93 10.78
N SER A 381 -22.49 -10.51 9.80
CA SER A 381 -23.69 -11.33 10.02
C SER A 381 -23.36 -12.80 10.28
N GLY A 382 -22.19 -13.26 9.84
CA GLY A 382 -21.66 -14.58 10.16
C GLY A 382 -20.20 -14.74 9.76
N ALA A 383 -19.45 -15.55 10.51
CA ALA A 383 -18.09 -15.94 10.18
C ALA A 383 -17.93 -17.46 10.33
N TYR A 384 -17.32 -18.10 9.34
CA TYR A 384 -17.23 -19.55 9.24
C TYR A 384 -15.80 -19.97 8.93
N ALA A 385 -15.25 -20.86 9.76
CA ALA A 385 -13.89 -21.39 9.61
C ALA A 385 -13.92 -22.81 9.03
N TRP A 386 -13.08 -23.12 8.04
CA TRP A 386 -12.93 -24.51 7.57
C TRP A 386 -11.84 -25.29 8.32
N GLY A 387 -10.87 -24.61 8.93
CA GLY A 387 -9.78 -25.26 9.69
C GLY A 387 -9.05 -26.30 8.85
N ASP A 388 -8.98 -27.53 9.35
CA ASP A 388 -8.39 -28.69 8.65
C ASP A 388 -9.41 -29.45 7.77
N GLY A 389 -10.66 -29.00 7.71
CA GLY A 389 -11.72 -29.61 6.90
C GLY A 389 -11.72 -29.15 5.44
N ASP A 390 -12.58 -29.77 4.62
CA ASP A 390 -12.74 -29.38 3.22
C ASP A 390 -13.44 -28.00 3.12
N PRO A 391 -12.79 -26.97 2.54
CA PRO A 391 -13.40 -25.66 2.33
C PRO A 391 -14.67 -25.73 1.48
N ARG A 392 -14.78 -26.68 0.53
CA ARG A 392 -15.97 -26.85 -0.31
C ARG A 392 -17.19 -27.21 0.52
N ASP A 393 -17.06 -28.21 1.39
CA ASP A 393 -18.15 -28.66 2.26
C ASP A 393 -18.66 -27.52 3.15
N LEU A 394 -17.76 -26.67 3.65
CA LEU A 394 -18.14 -25.49 4.40
C LEU A 394 -18.91 -24.49 3.53
N VAL A 395 -18.34 -24.10 2.39
CA VAL A 395 -18.93 -23.11 1.49
C VAL A 395 -20.34 -23.55 1.06
N GLU A 396 -20.53 -24.81 0.67
CA GLU A 396 -21.84 -25.32 0.28
C GLU A 396 -22.86 -25.30 1.45
N ARG A 397 -22.43 -25.58 2.69
CA ARG A 397 -23.29 -25.45 3.87
C ARG A 397 -23.68 -24.00 4.15
N VAL A 398 -22.72 -23.09 4.05
CA VAL A 398 -22.95 -21.65 4.22
C VAL A 398 -23.89 -21.15 3.13
N ALA A 399 -23.65 -21.52 1.87
CA ALA A 399 -24.51 -21.18 0.74
C ALA A 399 -25.96 -21.64 0.98
N ARG A 400 -26.19 -22.89 1.41
CA ARG A 400 -27.54 -23.38 1.77
C ARG A 400 -28.21 -22.58 2.90
N THR A 401 -27.43 -22.06 3.84
CA THR A 401 -27.96 -21.29 4.97
C THR A 401 -28.39 -19.89 4.53
N TRP A 402 -27.58 -19.23 3.70
CA TRP A 402 -27.80 -17.85 3.29
C TRP A 402 -28.64 -17.70 2.01
N SER A 403 -28.88 -18.79 1.27
CA SER A 403 -29.73 -18.80 0.05
C SER A 403 -31.18 -19.19 0.28
N ARG A 404 -31.54 -19.67 1.48
CA ARG A 404 -32.92 -20.00 1.83
C ARG A 404 -33.65 -18.73 2.29
N GLY A 405 -34.07 -17.95 1.31
CA GLY A 405 -35.05 -16.86 1.43
C GLY A 405 -36.30 -17.17 0.64
#